data_AF-A0A1I6UGH2-F1
#
_entry.id   AF-A0A1I6UGH2-F1
#
_cell.length_a   1.000
_cell.length_b   1.000
_cell.length_c   1.000
_cell.angle_alpha   90.00
_cell.angle_beta   90.00
_cell.angle_gamma   90.00
#
_symmetry.space_group_name_H-M   'P 1'
#
loop_
_entity.id
_entity.type
_entity.pdbx_description
1 polymer ?
#
loop_
_entity_poly.entity_id
_entity_poly.type
_entity_poly.pdbx_seq_one_letter_code
_entity_poly.pdbx_strand_id
1 'polypeptide(L)'
;MDKYVKVCSLFLCCLIVLYSVPSHAFASASFSNAEKLQLMTQYAPQVWFDKDEQYYPSSVEWSFSFLERYKKSGTDEYSLRTKESLDNPNGVLSFFHGNLNSARVYSFWKQVNPTTADIKYYIWYPYNRGKISKNLESFASFFGIHGGIGNHVGDWEGISIRLENGQPTRTEINYHSWSKMYDWKDIPKVDASHVVTYSAQGSHGMWKDPGEHEYYQIKVPVLGKIDGLVDKTSKGKAWNTWNALEAYDMDQKQGLSGKKWPTWMSADTKSTLPGKNPADPMSGGIASWGNEKKGCDSLLNKVSGECTLSNGPSGPDENSNWSSSYGVNSKISDFMMGESFGGNGGGSFNDLSKMSSQNDVKKIILRTGSRVDQIGVQYTDGLTLRHGGSGGGEKALELGSNEWISQTTFCKGNTIHYAKIVTNQGRTVSGGNSTNECRVFKAPSGFKIAGFWGSSGSELDRVGAVMVPNK
;
A
#
# COMPACT_ATOMS: atom_id res chain seq x y z
N MET A 1 43.28 -86.64 -33.75
CA MET A 1 42.60 -85.87 -32.70
C MET A 1 43.10 -84.44 -32.79
N ASP A 2 42.18 -83.52 -33.13
CA ASP A 2 42.05 -82.12 -32.69
C ASP A 2 43.29 -81.37 -32.13
N LYS A 3 43.54 -80.08 -32.37
CA LYS A 3 42.80 -78.98 -32.99
C LYS A 3 43.72 -77.77 -33.10
N TYR A 4 43.38 -76.92 -34.07
CA TYR A 4 43.75 -75.54 -34.33
C TYR A 4 44.10 -74.63 -33.13
N VAL A 5 45.14 -73.82 -33.34
CA VAL A 5 45.48 -72.59 -32.63
C VAL A 5 44.43 -71.51 -32.92
N LYS A 6 43.90 -70.85 -31.87
CA LYS A 6 43.10 -69.62 -32.00
C LYS A 6 43.53 -68.55 -30.99
N VAL A 7 44.11 -67.49 -31.55
CA VAL A 7 43.76 -66.07 -31.44
C VAL A 7 43.54 -65.47 -30.02
N CYS A 8 44.42 -64.53 -29.69
CA CYS A 8 44.21 -63.46 -28.71
C CYS A 8 42.93 -62.67 -28.97
N SER A 9 42.13 -62.44 -27.94
CA SER A 9 41.26 -61.25 -27.84
C SER A 9 41.01 -60.93 -26.37
N LEU A 10 41.42 -59.72 -25.99
CA LEU A 10 41.10 -59.06 -24.72
C LEU A 10 39.58 -58.99 -24.54
N PHE A 11 39.09 -59.39 -23.36
CA PHE A 11 37.77 -58.98 -22.89
C PHE A 11 37.93 -57.95 -21.77
N LEU A 12 37.51 -56.73 -22.07
CA LEU A 12 37.33 -55.62 -21.16
C LEU A 12 36.03 -55.85 -20.37
N CYS A 13 36.12 -56.18 -19.09
CA CYS A 13 34.95 -56.19 -18.19
C CYS A 13 34.64 -54.75 -17.78
N CYS A 14 33.67 -54.12 -18.45
CA CYS A 14 33.05 -52.88 -17.97
C CYS A 14 32.20 -53.16 -16.73
N LEU A 15 32.71 -52.82 -15.55
CA LEU A 15 31.88 -52.62 -14.36
C LEU A 15 31.07 -51.34 -14.57
N ILE A 16 29.78 -51.45 -14.89
CA ILE A 16 28.85 -50.32 -14.81
C ILE A 16 28.56 -50.12 -13.32
N VAL A 17 29.33 -49.26 -12.68
CA VAL A 17 28.93 -48.66 -11.40
C VAL A 17 27.83 -47.67 -11.73
N LEU A 18 26.57 -48.09 -11.52
CA LEU A 18 25.44 -47.17 -11.44
C LEU A 18 25.67 -46.27 -10.23
N TYR A 19 26.34 -45.14 -10.45
CA TYR A 19 26.19 -44.00 -9.55
C TYR A 19 24.74 -43.57 -9.71
N SER A 20 23.92 -43.91 -8.71
CA SER A 20 22.67 -43.20 -8.46
C SER A 20 23.04 -41.73 -8.26
N VAL A 21 22.91 -40.95 -9.33
CA VAL A 21 22.80 -39.50 -9.20
C VAL A 21 21.66 -39.31 -8.20
N PRO A 22 21.87 -38.65 -7.05
CA PRO A 22 20.77 -38.32 -6.19
C PRO A 22 19.81 -37.53 -7.07
N SER A 23 18.63 -38.07 -7.30
CA SER A 23 17.50 -37.27 -7.72
C SER A 23 17.51 -36.10 -6.76
N HIS A 24 17.82 -34.91 -7.27
CA HIS A 24 17.58 -33.69 -6.54
C HIS A 24 16.06 -33.62 -6.44
N ALA A 25 15.52 -34.31 -5.42
CA ALA A 25 14.26 -33.94 -4.85
C ALA A 25 14.41 -32.44 -4.63
N PHE A 26 13.69 -31.64 -5.41
CA PHE A 26 13.55 -30.23 -5.16
C PHE A 26 13.00 -30.14 -3.75
N ALA A 27 13.90 -29.99 -2.77
CA ALA A 27 13.51 -29.60 -1.44
C ALA A 27 12.76 -28.29 -1.65
N SER A 28 11.47 -28.31 -1.32
CA SER A 28 10.65 -27.11 -1.25
C SER A 28 11.36 -26.20 -0.24
N ALA A 29 12.18 -25.27 -0.73
CA ALA A 29 12.99 -24.39 0.11
C ALA A 29 12.09 -23.30 0.68
N SER A 30 11.17 -23.66 1.57
CA SER A 30 10.51 -22.67 2.42
C SER A 30 11.55 -22.15 3.42
N PHE A 31 11.64 -20.84 3.53
CA PHE A 31 12.55 -20.19 4.48
C PHE A 31 12.17 -20.59 5.92
N SER A 32 13.16 -21.02 6.70
CA SER A 32 13.00 -21.25 8.13
C SER A 32 12.73 -19.93 8.87
N ASN A 33 12.17 -20.00 10.07
CA ASN A 33 11.91 -18.80 10.87
C ASN A 33 13.20 -18.01 11.20
N ALA A 34 14.34 -18.71 11.34
CA ALA A 34 15.64 -18.07 11.56
C ALA A 34 16.11 -17.31 10.32
N GLU A 35 15.99 -17.92 9.13
CA GLU A 35 16.33 -17.26 7.86
C GLU A 35 15.43 -16.06 7.58
N LYS A 36 14.12 -16.17 7.82
CA LYS A 36 13.18 -15.06 7.70
C LYS A 36 13.62 -13.87 8.56
N LEU A 37 13.87 -14.12 9.84
CA LEU A 37 14.33 -13.09 10.78
C LEU A 37 15.65 -12.46 10.34
N GLN A 38 16.61 -13.27 9.89
CA GLN A 38 17.90 -12.79 9.42
C GLN A 38 17.73 -11.86 8.21
N LEU A 39 16.96 -12.25 7.20
CA LEU A 39 16.71 -11.46 6.00
C LEU A 39 15.93 -10.18 6.30
N MET A 40 14.91 -10.27 7.17
CA MET A 40 14.13 -9.09 7.62
C MET A 40 14.98 -8.11 8.42
N THR A 41 15.98 -8.58 9.16
CA THR A 41 16.93 -7.71 9.86
C THR A 41 17.95 -7.09 8.90
N GLN A 42 18.52 -7.92 8.02
CA GLN A 42 19.53 -7.52 7.04
C GLN A 42 19.04 -6.45 6.07
N TYR A 43 17.76 -6.50 5.68
CA TYR A 43 17.18 -5.59 4.71
C TYR A 43 16.26 -4.53 5.31
N ALA A 44 16.21 -4.38 6.64
CA ALA A 44 15.42 -3.31 7.26
C ALA A 44 15.95 -1.93 6.84
N PRO A 45 15.10 -0.94 6.52
CA PRO A 45 15.55 0.32 5.95
C PRO A 45 16.25 1.23 6.99
N GLN A 46 17.09 2.14 6.52
CA GLN A 46 17.45 3.34 7.27
C GLN A 46 16.48 4.46 6.89
N VAL A 47 15.87 5.10 7.89
CA VAL A 47 14.98 6.24 7.68
C VAL A 47 15.66 7.53 8.12
N TRP A 48 15.73 8.53 7.26
CA TRP A 48 16.04 9.91 7.62
C TRP A 48 14.75 10.68 7.85
N PHE A 49 14.58 11.22 9.05
CA PHE A 49 13.55 12.23 9.30
C PHE A 49 14.03 13.58 8.80
N ASP A 50 13.11 14.41 8.32
CA ASP A 50 13.42 15.79 7.98
C ASP A 50 14.06 16.53 9.18
N LYS A 51 14.98 17.45 8.90
CA LYS A 51 15.70 18.24 9.91
C LYS A 51 14.76 19.05 10.81
N ASP A 52 13.58 19.40 10.29
CA ASP A 52 12.56 20.19 10.99
C ASP A 52 11.37 19.30 11.43
N GLU A 53 11.56 17.97 11.51
CA GLU A 53 10.53 17.03 11.98
C GLU A 53 10.21 17.23 13.46
N GLN A 54 8.90 17.18 13.78
CA GLN A 54 8.37 17.31 15.14
C GLN A 54 7.45 16.15 15.54
N TYR A 55 7.00 15.34 14.57
CA TYR A 55 6.07 14.24 14.73
C TYR A 55 6.82 12.94 14.43
N TYR A 56 7.52 12.41 15.44
CA TYR A 56 8.31 11.20 15.28
C TYR A 56 7.42 9.94 15.38
N PRO A 57 7.90 8.77 14.92
CA PRO A 57 7.16 7.54 15.13
C PRO A 57 7.14 7.14 16.62
N SER A 58 6.31 6.16 16.93
CA SER A 58 6.29 5.47 18.23
C SER A 58 5.89 4.01 18.04
N SER A 59 5.92 3.19 19.10
CA SER A 59 5.21 1.92 19.02
C SER A 59 3.69 2.13 19.09
N VAL A 60 2.98 1.22 18.45
CA VAL A 60 1.52 1.07 18.56
C VAL A 60 1.12 0.93 20.04
N GLU A 61 1.83 0.08 20.78
CA GLU A 61 1.55 -0.21 22.19
C GLU A 61 1.73 1.02 23.08
N TRP A 62 2.71 1.88 22.79
CA TRP A 62 2.87 3.14 23.49
C TRP A 62 1.68 4.08 23.21
N SER A 63 1.30 4.18 21.93
CA SER A 63 0.19 5.04 21.49
C SER A 63 -1.16 4.63 22.10
N PHE A 64 -1.36 3.33 22.38
CA PHE A 64 -2.59 2.82 23.01
C PHE A 64 -2.86 3.35 24.41
N SER A 65 -1.86 3.95 25.07
CA SER A 65 -2.09 4.69 26.31
C SER A 65 -2.97 5.92 26.10
N PHE A 66 -2.98 6.48 24.88
CA PHE A 66 -3.68 7.71 24.50
C PHE A 66 -4.88 7.48 23.57
N LEU A 67 -5.02 6.26 23.06
CA LEU A 67 -6.06 5.86 22.12
C LEU A 67 -7.03 4.86 22.74
N GLU A 68 -8.27 4.86 22.30
CA GLU A 68 -9.29 3.86 22.67
C GLU A 68 -9.98 3.29 21.45
N ARG A 69 -10.44 2.04 21.55
CA ARG A 69 -11.34 1.43 20.58
C ARG A 69 -12.76 1.93 20.79
N TYR A 70 -13.46 2.20 19.69
CA TYR A 70 -14.87 2.57 19.71
C TYR A 70 -15.57 2.05 18.45
N LYS A 71 -16.88 1.82 18.53
CA LYS A 71 -17.70 1.54 17.35
C LYS A 71 -18.04 2.85 16.66
N LYS A 72 -17.65 2.99 15.39
CA LYS A 72 -17.95 4.18 14.60
C LYS A 72 -19.43 4.23 14.26
N SER A 73 -20.03 5.42 14.32
CA SER A 73 -21.47 5.60 14.04
C SER A 73 -21.83 5.08 12.64
N GLY A 74 -22.89 4.27 12.56
CA GLY A 74 -23.35 3.66 11.31
C GLY A 74 -22.56 2.43 10.86
N THR A 75 -21.68 1.89 11.71
CA THR A 75 -20.90 0.66 11.42
C THR A 75 -20.91 -0.28 12.64
N ASP A 76 -20.69 -1.57 12.41
CA ASP A 76 -20.45 -2.56 13.49
C ASP A 76 -18.95 -2.75 13.79
N GLU A 77 -18.08 -1.98 13.15
CA GLU A 77 -16.63 -2.13 13.22
C GLU A 77 -16.01 -1.24 14.31
N TYR A 78 -14.97 -1.75 14.95
CA TYR A 78 -14.16 -1.03 15.92
C TYR A 78 -13.04 -0.26 15.21
N SER A 79 -12.93 1.03 15.53
CA SER A 79 -11.87 1.94 15.11
C SER A 79 -11.17 2.55 16.32
N LEU A 80 -10.04 3.23 16.12
CA LEU A 80 -9.36 4.00 17.17
C LEU A 80 -9.76 5.46 17.15
N ARG A 81 -9.75 6.09 18.33
CA ARG A 81 -9.78 7.55 18.48
C ARG A 81 -8.94 7.98 19.66
N THR A 82 -8.60 9.26 19.71
CA THR A 82 -8.00 9.87 20.90
C THR A 82 -8.93 9.77 22.11
N LYS A 83 -8.38 9.46 23.30
CA LYS A 83 -9.10 9.56 24.57
C LYS A 83 -9.37 11.03 24.92
N GLU A 84 -8.38 11.87 24.68
CA GLU A 84 -8.50 13.32 24.81
C GLU A 84 -9.18 13.90 23.56
N SER A 85 -10.15 14.79 23.75
CA SER A 85 -10.85 15.41 22.63
C SER A 85 -9.97 16.46 21.94
N LEU A 86 -10.07 16.53 20.61
CA LEU A 86 -9.46 17.63 19.85
C LEU A 86 -10.39 18.85 19.90
N ASP A 87 -9.88 19.97 20.41
CA ASP A 87 -10.62 21.25 20.50
C ASP A 87 -11.11 21.75 19.14
N ASN A 88 -10.33 21.50 18.08
CA ASN A 88 -10.66 21.86 16.71
C ASN A 88 -9.94 20.93 15.70
N PRO A 89 -10.28 20.98 14.39
CA PRO A 89 -9.68 20.11 13.38
C PRO A 89 -8.15 20.24 13.20
N ASN A 90 -7.53 21.31 13.69
CA ASN A 90 -6.07 21.51 13.70
C ASN A 90 -5.44 21.23 15.09
N GLY A 91 -6.22 20.72 16.05
CA GLY A 91 -5.73 20.44 17.40
C GLY A 91 -4.56 19.46 17.38
N VAL A 92 -3.53 19.75 18.16
CA VAL A 92 -2.35 18.91 18.33
C VAL A 92 -2.25 18.51 19.80
N LEU A 93 -2.33 17.21 20.06
CA LEU A 93 -2.14 16.65 21.41
C LEU A 93 -0.67 16.38 21.66
N SER A 94 -0.25 16.43 22.93
CA SER A 94 1.16 16.26 23.31
C SER A 94 1.78 14.96 22.76
N PHE A 95 1.02 13.85 22.77
CA PHE A 95 1.51 12.55 22.30
C PHE A 95 1.65 12.45 20.77
N PHE A 96 1.10 13.40 20.00
CA PHE A 96 1.24 13.44 18.55
C PHE A 96 2.69 13.62 18.10
N HIS A 97 3.54 14.22 18.94
CA HIS A 97 4.98 14.34 18.69
C HIS A 97 5.73 12.99 18.70
N GLY A 98 5.06 11.91 19.13
CA GLY A 98 5.60 10.57 19.15
C GLY A 98 6.64 10.32 20.22
N ASN A 99 7.26 9.14 20.12
CA ASN A 99 8.26 8.67 21.06
C ASN A 99 9.22 7.74 20.33
N LEU A 100 10.28 8.34 19.77
CA LEU A 100 11.23 7.58 18.95
C LEU A 100 11.94 6.46 19.73
N ASN A 101 12.04 6.56 21.06
CA ASN A 101 12.63 5.50 21.89
C ASN A 101 11.71 4.27 22.00
N SER A 102 10.38 4.47 21.99
CA SER A 102 9.41 3.38 21.95
C SER A 102 9.21 2.83 20.54
N ALA A 103 9.53 3.62 19.50
CA ALA A 103 9.30 3.27 18.10
C ALA A 103 9.79 1.87 17.72
N ARG A 104 8.98 1.21 16.89
CA ARG A 104 9.25 -0.10 16.31
C ARG A 104 9.03 -0.04 14.81
N VAL A 105 9.80 -0.83 14.08
CA VAL A 105 9.48 -1.16 12.69
C VAL A 105 8.84 -2.55 12.69
N TYR A 106 7.57 -2.61 12.27
CA TYR A 106 6.80 -3.83 12.23
C TYR A 106 7.02 -4.49 10.86
N SER A 107 7.75 -5.59 10.84
CA SER A 107 8.14 -6.29 9.62
C SER A 107 7.36 -7.58 9.44
N PHE A 108 6.85 -7.79 8.23
CA PHE A 108 5.98 -8.90 7.90
C PHE A 108 6.52 -9.67 6.70
N TRP A 109 6.72 -10.98 6.89
CA TRP A 109 7.07 -11.92 5.85
C TRP A 109 5.82 -12.48 5.16
N LYS A 110 5.80 -12.47 3.83
CA LYS A 110 4.78 -13.13 3.02
C LYS A 110 5.44 -14.05 1.99
N GLN A 111 5.15 -15.35 2.05
CA GLN A 111 5.63 -16.29 1.05
C GLN A 111 4.75 -16.19 -0.21
N VAL A 112 5.37 -15.90 -1.36
CA VAL A 112 4.64 -15.80 -2.65
C VAL A 112 4.64 -17.16 -3.36
N ASN A 113 5.79 -17.80 -3.41
CA ASN A 113 6.01 -19.16 -3.93
C ASN A 113 7.32 -19.71 -3.31
N PRO A 114 7.76 -20.96 -3.56
CA PRO A 114 8.94 -21.53 -2.89
C PRO A 114 10.23 -20.71 -3.01
N THR A 115 10.41 -19.92 -4.06
CA THR A 115 11.63 -19.12 -4.27
C THR A 115 11.43 -17.63 -4.04
N THR A 116 10.18 -17.15 -4.02
CA THR A 116 9.85 -15.72 -3.93
C THR A 116 9.15 -15.41 -2.62
N ALA A 117 9.63 -14.38 -1.93
CA ALA A 117 9.02 -13.86 -0.72
C ALA A 117 9.05 -12.33 -0.71
N ASP A 118 8.08 -11.73 -0.04
CA ASP A 118 8.04 -10.28 0.18
C ASP A 118 8.19 -9.98 1.67
N ILE A 119 8.99 -8.96 1.98
CA ILE A 119 9.09 -8.36 3.31
C ILE A 119 8.41 -7.00 3.25
N LYS A 120 7.47 -6.73 4.17
CA LYS A 120 6.86 -5.40 4.34
C LYS A 120 7.27 -4.83 5.69
N TYR A 121 7.83 -3.63 5.71
CA TYR A 121 8.12 -2.85 6.90
C TYR A 121 7.06 -1.76 7.04
N TYR A 122 6.40 -1.71 8.19
CA TYR A 122 5.47 -0.65 8.57
C TYR A 122 6.03 0.15 9.73
N ILE A 123 5.83 1.48 9.65
CA ILE A 123 6.20 2.44 10.69
C ILE A 123 4.94 3.16 11.10
N TRP A 124 4.68 3.18 12.41
CA TRP A 124 3.55 3.86 13.01
C TRP A 124 3.92 5.26 13.48
N TYR A 125 3.13 6.25 13.07
CA TYR A 125 3.20 7.61 13.60
C TYR A 125 1.88 7.91 14.33
N PRO A 126 1.90 8.50 15.54
CA PRO A 126 0.66 8.85 16.23
C PRO A 126 -0.18 9.92 15.55
N TYR A 127 0.43 10.69 14.64
CA TYR A 127 -0.21 11.82 13.99
C TYR A 127 0.50 12.15 12.68
N ASN A 128 -0.29 12.38 11.64
CA ASN A 128 0.13 12.97 10.39
C ASN A 128 -0.32 14.43 10.36
N ARG A 129 0.65 15.33 10.22
CA ARG A 129 0.38 16.73 9.90
C ARG A 129 0.26 16.87 8.40
N GLY A 130 -0.96 17.13 7.95
CA GLY A 130 -1.31 17.37 6.57
C GLY A 130 -0.58 18.58 5.98
N LYS A 131 -0.68 18.72 4.66
CA LYS A 131 0.00 19.77 3.90
C LYS A 131 -0.98 20.83 3.45
N ILE A 132 -0.53 22.06 3.36
CA ILE A 132 -1.15 23.09 2.53
C ILE A 132 -0.06 23.65 1.62
N SER A 133 -0.43 23.95 0.39
CA SER A 133 0.52 24.51 -0.57
C SER A 133 0.80 25.99 -0.26
N LYS A 134 2.01 26.47 -0.51
CA LYS A 134 2.48 27.80 -0.04
C LYS A 134 1.59 28.96 -0.52
N ASN A 135 1.09 28.90 -1.76
CA ASN A 135 0.23 29.95 -2.31
C ASN A 135 -1.18 29.87 -1.72
N LEU A 136 -1.70 28.66 -1.53
CA LEU A 136 -2.98 28.42 -0.89
C LEU A 136 -2.97 28.77 0.59
N GLU A 137 -1.87 28.54 1.30
CA GLU A 137 -1.66 28.96 2.68
C GLU A 137 -1.67 30.48 2.80
N SER A 138 -0.99 31.18 1.87
CA SER A 138 -0.96 32.64 1.83
C SER A 138 -2.35 33.23 1.52
N PHE A 139 -3.07 32.63 0.56
CA PHE A 139 -4.44 33.00 0.24
C PHE A 139 -5.42 32.68 1.38
N ALA A 140 -5.33 31.50 1.99
CA ALA A 140 -6.18 31.08 3.10
C ALA A 140 -5.97 31.96 4.33
N SER A 141 -4.71 32.27 4.64
CA SER A 141 -4.35 33.14 5.75
C SER A 141 -4.87 34.57 5.56
N PHE A 142 -4.94 35.05 4.33
CA PHE A 142 -5.56 36.35 4.01
C PHE A 142 -7.06 36.41 4.40
N PHE A 143 -7.76 35.27 4.39
CA PHE A 143 -9.16 35.15 4.83
C PHE A 143 -9.33 34.59 6.26
N GLY A 144 -8.26 34.52 7.05
CA GLY A 144 -8.30 34.00 8.42
C GLY A 144 -8.49 32.48 8.52
N ILE A 145 -8.26 31.74 7.42
CA ILE A 145 -8.28 30.27 7.41
C ILE A 145 -6.85 29.79 7.65
N HIS A 146 -6.62 29.21 8.83
CA HIS A 146 -5.31 28.69 9.24
C HIS A 146 -5.38 27.17 9.45
N GLY A 147 -4.37 26.43 8.98
CA GLY A 147 -4.26 24.97 9.16
C GLY A 147 -3.98 24.20 7.87
N GLY A 148 -3.31 23.05 8.01
CA GLY A 148 -3.09 22.11 6.91
C GLY A 148 -4.37 21.34 6.55
N ILE A 149 -4.44 20.79 5.34
CA ILE A 149 -5.48 19.84 4.95
C ILE A 149 -4.92 18.41 4.98
N GLY A 150 -5.76 17.44 5.37
CA GLY A 150 -5.36 16.05 5.48
C GLY A 150 -4.62 15.71 6.77
N ASN A 151 -4.79 16.49 7.85
CA ASN A 151 -4.30 16.04 9.16
C ASN A 151 -5.06 14.77 9.56
N HIS A 152 -4.40 13.78 10.15
CA HIS A 152 -5.11 12.67 10.77
C HIS A 152 -4.37 12.12 11.97
N VAL A 153 -5.16 11.64 12.93
CA VAL A 153 -4.64 10.86 14.06
C VAL A 153 -4.25 9.48 13.53
N GLY A 154 -3.05 9.05 13.88
CA GLY A 154 -2.46 7.82 13.39
C GLY A 154 -1.99 7.92 11.95
N ASP A 155 -0.86 7.29 11.64
CA ASP A 155 -0.36 7.12 10.29
C ASP A 155 0.48 5.85 10.14
N TRP A 156 0.37 5.25 8.96
CA TRP A 156 1.09 4.05 8.59
C TRP A 156 1.84 4.26 7.29
N GLU A 157 3.15 4.39 7.40
CA GLU A 157 4.03 4.43 6.24
C GLU A 157 4.83 3.14 6.13
N GLY A 158 5.22 2.79 4.91
CA GLY A 158 5.82 1.49 4.68
C GLY A 158 6.74 1.35 3.50
N ILE A 159 7.61 0.35 3.60
CA ILE A 159 8.58 -0.02 2.58
C ILE A 159 8.46 -1.53 2.39
N SER A 160 8.41 -1.98 1.14
CA SER A 160 8.38 -3.41 0.81
C SER A 160 9.65 -3.80 0.10
N ILE A 161 10.15 -5.02 0.31
CA ILE A 161 11.26 -5.61 -0.46
C ILE A 161 10.83 -6.98 -0.99
N ARG A 162 11.04 -7.22 -2.29
CA ARG A 162 10.86 -8.54 -2.90
C ARG A 162 12.18 -9.28 -2.94
N LEU A 163 12.16 -10.52 -2.49
CA LEU A 163 13.27 -11.47 -2.54
C LEU A 163 12.99 -12.58 -3.55
N GLU A 164 14.00 -12.93 -4.33
CA GLU A 164 14.07 -14.15 -5.13
C GLU A 164 15.28 -14.96 -4.67
N ASN A 165 15.06 -16.20 -4.23
CA ASN A 165 16.07 -17.06 -3.62
C ASN A 165 16.84 -16.37 -2.47
N GLY A 166 16.13 -15.55 -1.67
CA GLY A 166 16.70 -14.79 -0.55
C GLY A 166 17.46 -13.51 -0.96
N GLN A 167 17.55 -13.22 -2.26
CA GLN A 167 18.23 -12.03 -2.78
C GLN A 167 17.21 -10.96 -3.21
N PRO A 168 17.40 -9.70 -2.82
CA PRO A 168 16.45 -8.64 -3.13
C PRO A 168 16.53 -8.23 -4.61
N THR A 169 15.36 -8.14 -5.24
CA THR A 169 15.24 -7.75 -6.65
C THR A 169 14.58 -6.39 -6.81
N ARG A 170 13.62 -6.03 -5.95
CA ARG A 170 12.87 -4.76 -6.00
C ARG A 170 12.51 -4.24 -4.61
N THR A 171 12.29 -2.93 -4.56
CA THR A 171 11.77 -2.22 -3.39
C THR A 171 10.57 -1.36 -3.78
N GLU A 172 9.53 -1.41 -2.97
CA GLU A 172 8.40 -0.51 -3.01
C GLU A 172 8.52 0.51 -1.88
N ILE A 173 8.37 1.80 -2.18
CA ILE A 173 8.29 2.85 -1.17
C ILE A 173 6.91 3.49 -1.21
N ASN A 174 6.23 3.53 -0.06
CA ASN A 174 4.92 4.15 0.08
C ASN A 174 5.07 5.65 0.41
N TYR A 175 4.14 6.45 -0.10
CA TYR A 175 3.93 7.82 0.36
C TYR A 175 2.45 8.13 0.24
N HIS A 176 1.82 8.55 1.34
CA HIS A 176 0.38 8.75 1.41
C HIS A 176 -0.34 7.45 0.95
N SER A 177 -1.46 7.53 0.23
CA SER A 177 -2.13 6.37 -0.42
C SER A 177 -1.50 5.86 -1.74
N TRP A 178 -0.20 6.07 -1.97
CA TRP A 178 0.50 5.72 -3.22
C TRP A 178 1.80 4.97 -2.91
N SER A 179 2.28 4.21 -3.87
CA SER A 179 3.61 3.62 -3.79
C SER A 179 4.32 3.65 -5.14
N LYS A 180 5.66 3.73 -5.08
CA LYS A 180 6.54 3.64 -6.24
C LYS A 180 7.52 2.49 -6.10
N MET A 181 7.73 1.78 -7.21
CA MET A 181 8.64 0.65 -7.30
C MET A 181 10.00 1.08 -7.85
N TYR A 182 11.05 0.47 -7.30
CA TYR A 182 12.43 0.67 -7.69
C TYR A 182 13.13 -0.68 -7.84
N ASP A 183 13.97 -0.81 -8.87
CA ASP A 183 14.87 -1.95 -8.97
C ASP A 183 15.91 -1.86 -7.84
N TRP A 184 16.22 -3.01 -7.22
CA TRP A 184 17.13 -3.05 -6.07
C TRP A 184 18.48 -2.41 -6.37
N LYS A 185 19.00 -2.56 -7.60
CA LYS A 185 20.29 -1.97 -8.02
C LYS A 185 20.28 -0.43 -8.06
N ASP A 186 19.12 0.20 -8.25
CA ASP A 186 19.01 1.63 -8.56
C ASP A 186 18.62 2.49 -7.34
N ILE A 187 18.46 1.87 -6.17
CA ILE A 187 18.08 2.56 -4.92
C ILE A 187 19.27 2.73 -3.96
N PRO A 188 19.46 3.89 -3.30
CA PRO A 188 20.55 4.08 -2.34
C PRO A 188 20.44 3.15 -1.12
N LYS A 189 21.59 2.69 -0.62
CA LYS A 189 21.70 1.81 0.55
C LYS A 189 22.87 2.20 1.45
N VAL A 190 22.72 1.97 2.75
CA VAL A 190 23.85 1.90 3.69
C VAL A 190 24.24 0.43 3.91
N ASP A 191 25.54 0.17 4.05
CA ASP A 191 26.12 -1.16 4.20
C ASP A 191 25.68 -2.19 3.15
N ALA A 192 25.40 -1.71 1.93
CA ALA A 192 24.93 -2.47 0.77
C ALA A 192 23.56 -3.18 0.91
N SER A 193 22.94 -3.24 2.10
CA SER A 193 21.69 -3.97 2.33
C SER A 193 20.51 -3.11 2.81
N HIS A 194 20.77 -2.00 3.51
CA HIS A 194 19.72 -1.21 4.13
C HIS A 194 19.31 -0.06 3.22
N VAL A 195 18.16 -0.17 2.57
CA VAL A 195 17.61 0.91 1.72
C VAL A 195 17.52 2.20 2.54
N VAL A 196 18.03 3.29 1.97
CA VAL A 196 17.94 4.63 2.56
C VAL A 196 16.66 5.30 2.06
N THR A 197 15.80 5.70 3.00
CA THR A 197 14.58 6.44 2.72
C THR A 197 14.50 7.72 3.56
N TYR A 198 13.68 8.65 3.11
CA TYR A 198 13.48 9.95 3.74
C TYR A 198 12.00 10.13 4.04
N SER A 199 11.66 10.30 5.32
CA SER A 199 10.30 10.58 5.75
C SER A 199 10.01 12.07 5.66
N ALA A 200 8.90 12.43 5.01
CA ALA A 200 8.50 13.81 4.80
C ALA A 200 8.10 14.48 6.13
N GLN A 201 8.48 15.75 6.28
CA GLN A 201 8.21 16.54 7.48
C GLN A 201 6.70 16.52 7.84
N GLY A 202 6.32 15.84 8.92
CA GLY A 202 4.97 15.78 9.45
C GLY A 202 3.96 14.94 8.67
N SER A 203 4.05 14.85 7.34
CA SER A 203 3.18 14.00 6.51
C SER A 203 3.69 12.58 6.34
N HIS A 204 4.93 12.34 6.75
CA HIS A 204 5.61 11.05 6.81
C HIS A 204 5.80 10.27 5.53
N GLY A 205 5.20 10.70 4.41
CA GLY A 205 5.40 10.15 3.08
C GLY A 205 6.86 9.83 2.81
N MET A 206 7.15 8.59 2.40
CA MET A 206 8.51 8.11 2.28
C MET A 206 9.05 8.33 0.86
N TRP A 207 10.27 8.84 0.76
CA TRP A 207 10.92 9.18 -0.50
C TRP A 207 12.30 8.55 -0.61
N LYS A 208 12.76 8.33 -1.84
CA LYS A 208 14.10 7.77 -2.10
C LYS A 208 15.22 8.82 -2.01
N ASP A 209 14.88 10.10 -2.18
CA ASP A 209 15.82 11.22 -2.21
C ASP A 209 15.38 12.32 -1.23
N PRO A 210 16.32 13.13 -0.69
CA PRO A 210 15.97 14.36 0.00
C PRO A 210 15.51 15.44 -0.99
N GLY A 211 14.76 16.44 -0.52
CA GLY A 211 14.30 17.57 -1.32
C GLY A 211 12.80 17.82 -1.22
N GLU A 212 12.30 18.61 -2.17
CA GLU A 212 10.87 18.89 -2.36
C GLU A 212 10.27 17.88 -3.35
N HIS A 213 9.18 17.21 -2.96
CA HIS A 213 8.51 16.18 -3.75
C HIS A 213 7.03 16.55 -3.96
N GLU A 214 6.68 17.04 -5.15
CA GLU A 214 5.28 17.33 -5.50
C GLU A 214 4.53 16.03 -5.79
N TYR A 215 3.64 15.64 -4.87
CA TYR A 215 2.87 14.39 -5.00
C TYR A 215 1.45 14.62 -5.53
N TYR A 216 0.93 15.86 -5.42
CA TYR A 216 -0.43 16.17 -5.84
C TYR A 216 -0.52 17.55 -6.52
N GLN A 217 -1.26 17.62 -7.63
CA GLN A 217 -1.54 18.89 -8.33
C GLN A 217 -2.95 19.38 -8.05
N ILE A 218 -3.05 20.62 -7.57
CA ILE A 218 -4.33 21.31 -7.43
C ILE A 218 -4.63 21.99 -8.77
N LYS A 219 -5.66 21.49 -9.46
CA LYS A 219 -6.12 22.00 -10.76
C LYS A 219 -7.54 22.55 -10.67
N VAL A 220 -7.79 23.64 -11.37
CA VAL A 220 -9.14 24.21 -11.58
C VAL A 220 -9.48 24.09 -13.07
N PRO A 221 -10.71 23.67 -13.46
CA PRO A 221 -11.05 23.37 -14.85
C PRO A 221 -10.72 24.46 -15.87
N VAL A 222 -10.78 25.73 -15.47
CA VAL A 222 -10.53 26.89 -16.37
C VAL A 222 -9.07 27.37 -16.30
N LEU A 223 -8.41 27.21 -15.16
CA LEU A 223 -7.09 27.81 -14.90
C LEU A 223 -5.92 26.82 -15.00
N GLY A 224 -6.20 25.53 -15.17
CA GLY A 224 -5.18 24.50 -15.15
C GLY A 224 -4.58 24.32 -13.75
N LYS A 225 -3.27 24.01 -13.66
CA LYS A 225 -2.56 23.88 -12.38
C LYS A 225 -2.45 25.23 -11.71
N ILE A 226 -3.01 25.35 -10.52
CA ILE A 226 -2.89 26.55 -9.69
C ILE A 226 -1.90 26.37 -8.54
N ASP A 227 -1.67 25.13 -8.09
CA ASP A 227 -0.74 24.82 -7.01
C ASP A 227 -0.40 23.31 -6.93
N GLY A 228 0.40 22.91 -5.95
CA GLY A 228 0.67 21.50 -5.65
C GLY A 228 0.96 21.24 -4.16
N LEU A 229 0.62 20.05 -3.69
CA LEU A 229 1.06 19.57 -2.37
C LEU A 229 2.46 18.98 -2.50
N VAL A 230 3.34 19.44 -1.63
CA VAL A 230 4.77 19.17 -1.70
C VAL A 230 5.24 18.63 -0.36
N ASP A 231 5.84 17.45 -0.40
CA ASP A 231 6.57 16.89 0.72
C ASP A 231 7.98 17.47 0.78
N LYS A 232 8.47 17.69 2.00
CA LYS A 232 9.84 18.16 2.26
C LYS A 232 10.57 17.08 3.02
N THR A 233 11.73 16.72 2.51
CA THR A 233 12.61 15.69 3.08
C THR A 233 14.03 16.20 3.15
N SER A 234 14.78 15.78 4.17
CA SER A 234 16.19 16.15 4.34
C SER A 234 16.91 15.16 5.24
N LYS A 235 18.24 15.30 5.36
CA LYS A 235 19.08 14.49 6.25
C LYS A 235 19.08 15.07 7.67
N GLY A 236 17.95 14.98 8.35
CA GLY A 236 17.82 15.35 9.76
C GLY A 236 18.32 14.24 10.69
N LYS A 237 17.42 13.59 11.42
CA LYS A 237 17.76 12.49 12.32
C LYS A 237 17.67 11.14 11.59
N ALA A 238 18.75 10.38 11.56
CA ALA A 238 18.75 9.01 11.06
C ALA A 238 18.19 8.03 12.10
N TRP A 239 17.43 7.04 11.62
CA TRP A 239 16.95 5.90 12.39
C TRP A 239 17.26 4.60 11.67
N ASN A 240 18.17 3.84 12.29
CA ASN A 240 18.55 2.50 11.86
C ASN A 240 17.51 1.51 12.38
N THR A 241 16.51 1.20 11.54
CA THR A 241 15.30 0.51 11.99
C THR A 241 15.54 -0.95 12.42
N TRP A 242 16.62 -1.57 11.94
CA TRP A 242 17.03 -2.93 12.34
C TRP A 242 17.30 -3.07 13.84
N ASN A 243 17.56 -1.97 14.55
CA ASN A 243 17.73 -1.99 16.01
C ASN A 243 16.40 -2.00 16.79
N ALA A 244 15.27 -1.90 16.10
CA ALA A 244 13.93 -1.80 16.68
C ALA A 244 12.89 -2.65 15.92
N LEU A 245 13.35 -3.75 15.32
CA LEU A 245 12.55 -4.66 14.50
C LEU A 245 11.60 -5.51 15.35
N GLU A 246 10.32 -5.55 14.97
CA GLU A 246 9.38 -6.59 15.38
C GLU A 246 8.96 -7.38 14.14
N ALA A 247 9.35 -8.66 14.06
CA ALA A 247 9.20 -9.47 12.86
C ALA A 247 8.10 -10.51 13.01
N TYR A 248 7.31 -10.69 11.95
CA TYR A 248 6.14 -11.57 11.92
C TYR A 248 6.07 -12.35 10.61
N ASP A 249 5.45 -13.53 10.67
CA ASP A 249 5.09 -14.35 9.51
C ASP A 249 3.58 -14.23 9.27
N MET A 250 3.21 -13.65 8.12
CA MET A 250 1.80 -13.42 7.76
C MET A 250 1.03 -14.70 7.47
N ASP A 251 1.69 -15.68 6.86
CA ASP A 251 1.02 -16.91 6.45
C ASP A 251 0.71 -17.78 7.65
N GLN A 252 1.62 -17.79 8.63
CA GLN A 252 1.45 -18.51 9.89
C GLN A 252 0.72 -17.69 10.97
N LYS A 253 0.49 -16.39 10.74
CA LYS A 253 -0.08 -15.45 11.72
C LYS A 253 0.62 -15.57 13.07
N GLN A 254 1.96 -15.52 13.07
CA GLN A 254 2.79 -15.63 14.27
C GLN A 254 3.92 -14.61 14.29
N GLY A 255 4.40 -14.26 15.48
CA GLY A 255 5.64 -13.50 15.61
C GLY A 255 6.87 -14.40 15.50
N LEU A 256 7.95 -13.83 14.95
CA LEU A 256 9.27 -14.43 14.98
C LEU A 256 9.94 -14.09 16.33
N SER A 257 10.96 -14.86 16.73
CA SER A 257 11.69 -14.66 17.99
C SER A 257 10.81 -14.67 19.25
N GLY A 258 9.78 -15.52 19.29
CA GLY A 258 8.90 -15.68 20.45
C GLY A 258 7.88 -14.56 20.66
N LYS A 259 7.75 -13.64 19.69
CA LYS A 259 6.70 -12.61 19.70
C LYS A 259 5.33 -13.23 19.41
N LYS A 260 4.29 -12.68 20.02
CA LYS A 260 2.90 -13.06 19.71
C LYS A 260 2.38 -12.25 18.53
N TRP A 261 1.48 -12.85 17.75
CA TRP A 261 0.76 -12.11 16.72
C TRP A 261 0.00 -10.92 17.33
N PRO A 262 0.08 -9.72 16.73
CA PRO A 262 -0.59 -8.56 17.29
C PRO A 262 -2.11 -8.70 17.11
N THR A 263 -2.88 -8.47 18.17
CA THR A 263 -4.36 -8.54 18.09
C THR A 263 -4.94 -7.48 17.16
N TRP A 264 -4.28 -6.32 17.08
CA TRP A 264 -4.64 -5.23 16.18
C TRP A 264 -4.45 -5.57 14.68
N MET A 265 -3.72 -6.63 14.33
CA MET A 265 -3.62 -7.16 12.96
C MET A 265 -4.84 -7.99 12.54
N SER A 266 -5.75 -8.30 13.45
CA SER A 266 -6.95 -9.09 13.13
C SER A 266 -7.82 -8.37 12.11
N ALA A 267 -8.23 -9.08 11.06
CA ALA A 267 -9.19 -8.58 10.09
C ALA A 267 -10.64 -8.67 10.60
N ASP A 268 -10.88 -9.38 11.71
CA ASP A 268 -12.13 -9.27 12.46
C ASP A 268 -12.11 -7.98 13.29
N THR A 269 -12.64 -6.92 12.67
CA THR A 269 -12.79 -5.61 13.27
C THR A 269 -14.11 -5.45 14.02
N LYS A 270 -14.99 -6.46 14.04
CA LYS A 270 -16.34 -6.39 14.63
C LYS A 270 -16.40 -6.99 16.02
N SER A 271 -15.47 -7.89 16.33
CA SER A 271 -15.45 -8.62 17.59
C SER A 271 -14.52 -7.98 18.64
N THR A 272 -14.77 -8.38 19.89
CA THR A 272 -13.88 -8.17 21.03
C THR A 272 -13.51 -9.53 21.61
N LEU A 273 -12.24 -9.71 21.95
CA LEU A 273 -11.74 -10.94 22.56
C LEU A 273 -12.53 -11.27 23.85
N PRO A 274 -12.87 -12.55 24.11
CA PRO A 274 -13.62 -12.93 25.29
C PRO A 274 -12.99 -12.42 26.59
N GLY A 275 -13.81 -11.79 27.44
CA GLY A 275 -13.38 -11.25 28.74
C GLY A 275 -12.52 -9.98 28.67
N LYS A 276 -12.37 -9.36 27.50
CA LYS A 276 -11.63 -8.09 27.33
C LYS A 276 -12.56 -6.88 27.26
N ASN A 277 -12.04 -5.73 27.65
CA ASN A 277 -12.74 -4.45 27.56
C ASN A 277 -12.82 -4.03 26.06
N PRO A 278 -14.01 -3.84 25.47
CA PRO A 278 -14.12 -3.41 24.08
C PRO A 278 -13.39 -2.10 23.75
N ALA A 279 -13.23 -1.21 24.73
CA ALA A 279 -12.52 0.06 24.57
C ALA A 279 -10.99 -0.06 24.61
N ASP A 280 -10.44 -1.18 25.09
CA ASP A 280 -9.00 -1.43 25.08
C ASP A 280 -8.54 -1.74 23.64
N PRO A 281 -7.62 -0.93 23.06
CA PRO A 281 -7.06 -1.16 21.73
C PRO A 281 -6.49 -2.55 21.45
N MET A 282 -6.04 -3.25 22.49
CA MET A 282 -5.49 -4.61 22.36
C MET A 282 -6.57 -5.71 22.26
N SER A 283 -7.85 -5.35 22.32
CA SER A 283 -8.94 -6.33 22.46
C SER A 283 -9.51 -6.87 21.15
N GLY A 284 -8.94 -6.54 20.00
CA GLY A 284 -9.36 -7.08 18.70
C GLY A 284 -8.84 -6.25 17.52
N GLY A 285 -9.37 -6.52 16.32
CA GLY A 285 -9.02 -5.80 15.10
C GLY A 285 -9.44 -4.34 15.11
N ILE A 286 -8.80 -3.55 14.24
CA ILE A 286 -8.99 -2.10 14.08
C ILE A 286 -9.25 -1.78 12.61
N ALA A 287 -10.45 -1.27 12.30
CA ALA A 287 -10.84 -0.90 10.94
C ALA A 287 -10.23 0.42 10.46
N SER A 288 -10.12 1.42 11.35
CA SER A 288 -9.45 2.69 11.07
C SER A 288 -8.71 3.21 12.29
N TRP A 289 -7.55 3.82 12.06
CA TRP A 289 -6.53 4.09 13.08
C TRP A 289 -6.54 5.53 13.61
N GLY A 290 -7.71 6.18 13.64
CA GLY A 290 -7.83 7.54 14.14
C GLY A 290 -9.22 8.15 14.10
N ASN A 291 -9.28 9.42 14.50
CA ASN A 291 -10.53 10.14 14.70
C ASN A 291 -11.34 10.29 13.40
N GLU A 292 -12.64 10.55 13.56
CA GLU A 292 -13.51 10.92 12.45
C GLU A 292 -13.13 12.30 11.89
N LYS A 293 -13.30 12.45 10.57
CA LYS A 293 -13.02 13.70 9.86
C LYS A 293 -13.82 14.88 10.42
N LYS A 294 -13.21 16.07 10.46
CA LYS A 294 -13.83 17.34 10.87
C LYS A 294 -13.31 18.51 10.02
N GLY A 295 -14.09 19.58 9.92
CA GLY A 295 -13.70 20.80 9.19
C GLY A 295 -13.59 20.57 7.68
N CYS A 296 -14.69 20.13 7.06
CA CYS A 296 -14.76 19.74 5.64
C CYS A 296 -15.46 20.79 4.76
N ASP A 297 -15.95 21.90 5.33
CA ASP A 297 -16.88 22.80 4.64
C ASP A 297 -16.21 23.95 3.88
N SER A 298 -14.90 24.15 4.07
CA SER A 298 -14.19 25.26 3.43
C SER A 298 -14.08 25.07 1.91
N LEU A 299 -13.93 26.18 1.18
CA LEU A 299 -13.68 26.15 -0.26
C LEU A 299 -12.46 25.29 -0.62
N LEU A 300 -11.43 25.31 0.22
CA LEU A 300 -10.22 24.51 0.05
C LEU A 300 -10.52 23.01 0.11
N ASN A 301 -11.32 22.59 1.09
CA ASN A 301 -11.70 21.18 1.25
C ASN A 301 -12.51 20.69 0.04
N LYS A 302 -13.35 21.55 -0.54
CA LYS A 302 -14.14 21.22 -1.74
C LYS A 302 -13.27 21.05 -2.99
N VAL A 303 -12.17 21.80 -3.09
CA VAL A 303 -11.24 21.73 -4.22
C VAL A 303 -10.23 20.59 -4.06
N SER A 304 -9.67 20.41 -2.87
CA SER A 304 -8.70 19.33 -2.60
C SER A 304 -9.38 17.96 -2.55
N GLY A 305 -10.59 17.89 -1.99
CA GLY A 305 -11.27 16.64 -1.62
C GLY A 305 -10.91 16.15 -0.22
N GLU A 306 -10.07 16.89 0.52
CA GLU A 306 -9.60 16.53 1.86
C GLU A 306 -10.16 17.47 2.92
N CYS A 307 -10.47 16.94 4.10
CA CYS A 307 -10.88 17.74 5.25
C CYS A 307 -9.66 18.33 5.98
N THR A 308 -9.88 19.28 6.87
CA THR A 308 -8.80 19.79 7.74
C THR A 308 -8.27 18.67 8.64
N LEU A 309 -9.19 17.99 9.34
CA LEU A 309 -8.96 16.69 9.95
C LEU A 309 -9.62 15.64 9.05
N SER A 310 -8.84 14.78 8.42
CA SER A 310 -9.32 13.62 7.69
C SER A 310 -9.56 12.45 8.63
N ASN A 311 -10.25 11.41 8.14
CA ASN A 311 -10.40 10.18 8.92
C ASN A 311 -9.02 9.54 9.12
N GLY A 312 -8.83 8.85 10.25
CA GLY A 312 -7.65 8.00 10.44
C GLY A 312 -7.50 6.96 9.31
N PRO A 313 -6.26 6.56 8.98
CA PRO A 313 -5.98 5.66 7.87
C PRO A 313 -6.49 4.25 8.15
N SER A 314 -6.59 3.47 7.07
CA SER A 314 -6.56 2.01 7.19
C SER A 314 -5.17 1.59 7.68
N GLY A 315 -5.11 0.63 8.60
CA GLY A 315 -3.84 0.03 9.00
C GLY A 315 -3.59 -1.30 8.31
N PRO A 316 -2.42 -1.90 8.55
CA PRO A 316 -2.16 -3.27 8.13
C PRO A 316 -3.13 -4.24 8.83
N ASP A 317 -3.53 -5.28 8.11
CA ASP A 317 -4.32 -6.39 8.64
C ASP A 317 -3.85 -7.72 8.04
N GLU A 318 -4.28 -8.84 8.63
CA GLU A 318 -3.91 -10.18 8.21
C GLU A 318 -4.43 -10.60 6.81
N ASN A 319 -5.38 -9.85 6.23
CA ASN A 319 -5.89 -10.06 4.87
C ASN A 319 -5.20 -9.16 3.84
N SER A 320 -4.27 -8.31 4.27
CA SER A 320 -3.56 -7.39 3.41
C SER A 320 -2.73 -8.17 2.37
N ASN A 321 -2.98 -7.88 1.09
CA ASN A 321 -2.34 -8.57 -0.03
C ASN A 321 -1.38 -7.66 -0.80
N TRP A 322 -0.40 -7.08 -0.11
CA TRP A 322 0.60 -6.22 -0.74
C TRP A 322 1.49 -6.97 -1.74
N SER A 323 1.63 -8.29 -1.64
CA SER A 323 2.41 -9.08 -2.59
C SER A 323 1.91 -8.99 -4.03
N SER A 324 0.62 -8.70 -4.18
CA SER A 324 0.01 -8.45 -5.49
C SER A 324 0.47 -7.12 -6.12
N SER A 325 0.96 -6.14 -5.34
CA SER A 325 1.38 -4.82 -5.84
C SER A 325 2.60 -4.87 -6.77
N TYR A 326 3.50 -5.83 -6.56
CA TYR A 326 4.75 -5.96 -7.32
C TYR A 326 4.58 -6.34 -8.79
N GLY A 327 3.38 -6.71 -9.22
CA GLY A 327 3.11 -7.05 -10.62
C GLY A 327 4.02 -8.17 -11.14
N VAL A 328 3.80 -9.40 -10.67
CA VAL A 328 4.56 -10.58 -11.14
C VAL A 328 4.58 -10.59 -12.68
N ASN A 329 5.76 -10.63 -13.29
CA ASN A 329 6.00 -10.60 -14.74
C ASN A 329 5.61 -9.30 -15.48
N SER A 330 5.51 -8.15 -14.80
CA SER A 330 5.22 -6.90 -15.50
C SER A 330 6.33 -6.52 -16.49
N LYS A 331 5.91 -6.11 -17.69
CA LYS A 331 6.77 -5.51 -18.73
C LYS A 331 6.96 -3.99 -18.54
N ILE A 332 6.28 -3.40 -17.55
CA ILE A 332 6.34 -1.98 -17.25
C ILE A 332 7.28 -1.78 -16.06
N SER A 333 8.32 -0.96 -16.24
CA SER A 333 9.32 -0.70 -15.20
C SER A 333 9.06 0.57 -14.40
N ASP A 334 8.37 1.57 -14.97
CA ASP A 334 7.99 2.80 -14.28
C ASP A 334 6.47 2.84 -14.09
N PHE A 335 6.04 2.55 -12.87
CA PHE A 335 4.63 2.53 -12.48
C PHE A 335 4.47 2.91 -11.01
N MET A 336 3.26 3.31 -10.66
CA MET A 336 2.82 3.51 -9.28
C MET A 336 1.58 2.68 -9.01
N MET A 337 1.45 2.21 -7.77
CA MET A 337 0.26 1.53 -7.30
C MET A 337 -0.47 2.46 -6.34
N GLY A 338 -1.75 2.68 -6.58
CA GLY A 338 -2.62 3.33 -5.59
C GLY A 338 -3.03 2.31 -4.52
N GLU A 339 -3.22 2.78 -3.28
CA GLU A 339 -3.79 1.99 -2.19
C GLU A 339 -5.08 1.29 -2.66
N SER A 340 -5.26 0.05 -2.22
CA SER A 340 -6.48 -0.69 -2.51
C SER A 340 -7.54 -0.40 -1.45
N PHE A 341 -8.79 -0.24 -1.87
CA PHE A 341 -9.92 0.10 -1.00
C PHE A 341 -11.08 -0.83 -1.25
N GLY A 342 -11.74 -1.29 -0.18
CA GLY A 342 -12.88 -2.21 -0.26
C GLY A 342 -12.96 -3.20 0.90
N GLY A 343 -13.62 -4.33 0.68
CA GLY A 343 -13.80 -5.43 1.63
C GLY A 343 -12.69 -6.49 1.58
N ASN A 344 -12.93 -7.60 2.27
CA ASN A 344 -11.96 -8.69 2.45
C ASN A 344 -12.27 -9.95 1.62
N GLY A 345 -13.30 -9.89 0.76
CA GLY A 345 -13.71 -11.02 -0.08
C GLY A 345 -12.97 -11.08 -1.41
N GLY A 346 -13.34 -12.08 -2.22
CA GLY A 346 -12.91 -12.23 -3.62
C GLY A 346 -11.52 -12.84 -3.81
N GLY A 347 -11.22 -13.20 -5.06
CA GLY A 347 -9.88 -13.62 -5.51
C GLY A 347 -9.07 -12.44 -6.03
N SER A 348 -7.76 -12.45 -5.85
CA SER A 348 -6.89 -11.33 -6.23
C SER A 348 -6.73 -11.17 -7.74
N PHE A 349 -6.62 -9.92 -8.21
CA PHE A 349 -6.26 -9.58 -9.58
C PHE A 349 -5.27 -8.40 -9.63
N ASN A 350 -4.48 -8.33 -10.72
CA ASN A 350 -3.63 -7.18 -11.03
C ASN A 350 -3.41 -7.08 -12.55
N ASP A 351 -3.81 -5.95 -13.15
CA ASP A 351 -3.67 -5.68 -14.59
C ASP A 351 -2.22 -5.47 -15.03
N LEU A 352 -1.34 -5.00 -14.12
CA LEU A 352 0.03 -4.59 -14.42
C LEU A 352 0.88 -5.69 -15.10
N SER A 353 0.57 -6.96 -14.85
CA SER A 353 1.25 -8.11 -15.45
C SER A 353 0.87 -8.37 -16.91
N LYS A 354 -0.30 -7.88 -17.34
CA LYS A 354 -0.86 -8.06 -18.68
C LYS A 354 -0.70 -6.82 -19.56
N MET A 355 -0.40 -5.68 -18.95
CA MET A 355 -0.22 -4.40 -19.64
C MET A 355 1.07 -4.32 -20.44
N SER A 356 1.07 -3.42 -21.43
CA SER A 356 2.23 -3.02 -22.22
C SER A 356 2.43 -1.51 -22.07
N SER A 357 3.70 -1.06 -22.03
CA SER A 357 4.03 0.37 -22.01
C SER A 357 3.70 1.10 -23.32
N GLN A 358 3.29 0.37 -24.35
CA GLN A 358 2.97 0.89 -25.69
C GLN A 358 1.48 1.18 -25.90
N ASN A 359 0.60 0.73 -25.00
CA ASN A 359 -0.84 0.75 -25.22
C ASN A 359 -1.57 1.53 -24.12
N ASP A 360 -2.43 2.44 -24.55
CA ASP A 360 -3.25 3.27 -23.67
C ASP A 360 -4.63 2.69 -23.48
N VAL A 361 -5.30 3.09 -22.40
CA VAL A 361 -6.71 2.77 -22.20
C VAL A 361 -7.53 3.46 -23.29
N LYS A 362 -8.26 2.67 -24.07
CA LYS A 362 -9.20 3.14 -25.09
C LYS A 362 -10.62 3.24 -24.55
N LYS A 363 -11.00 2.38 -23.61
CA LYS A 363 -12.37 2.32 -23.08
C LYS A 363 -12.39 1.86 -21.63
N ILE A 364 -13.17 2.56 -20.82
CA ILE A 364 -13.48 2.22 -19.44
C ILE A 364 -14.78 1.44 -19.42
N ILE A 365 -14.86 0.38 -18.63
CA ILE A 365 -16.05 -0.48 -18.53
C ILE A 365 -16.44 -0.66 -17.06
N LEU A 366 -17.72 -0.43 -16.76
CA LEU A 366 -18.32 -0.68 -15.45
C LEU A 366 -19.60 -1.49 -15.62
N ARG A 367 -19.82 -2.49 -14.76
CA ARG A 367 -21.13 -3.12 -14.58
C ARG A 367 -21.63 -2.81 -13.18
N THR A 368 -22.84 -2.27 -13.09
CA THR A 368 -23.38 -1.82 -11.80
C THR A 368 -24.87 -2.08 -11.68
N GLY A 369 -25.29 -2.66 -10.56
CA GLY A 369 -26.64 -2.61 -10.01
C GLY A 369 -26.71 -1.63 -8.83
N SER A 370 -27.18 -2.12 -7.67
CA SER A 370 -27.05 -1.40 -6.39
C SER A 370 -25.61 -1.35 -5.87
N ARG A 371 -24.75 -2.23 -6.40
CA ARG A 371 -23.32 -2.36 -6.12
C ARG A 371 -22.52 -2.38 -7.42
N VAL A 372 -21.20 -2.38 -7.33
CA VAL A 372 -20.31 -2.51 -8.49
C VAL A 372 -20.02 -3.99 -8.71
N ASP A 373 -20.63 -4.54 -9.76
CA ASP A 373 -20.47 -5.95 -10.13
C ASP A 373 -19.15 -6.20 -10.84
N GLN A 374 -18.70 -5.27 -11.70
CA GLN A 374 -17.49 -5.40 -12.49
C GLN A 374 -16.82 -4.07 -12.81
N ILE A 375 -15.48 -4.06 -12.83
CA ILE A 375 -14.66 -2.98 -13.39
C ILE A 375 -13.72 -3.53 -14.46
N GLY A 376 -13.45 -2.75 -15.50
CA GLY A 376 -12.53 -3.15 -16.55
C GLY A 376 -12.05 -2.01 -17.44
N VAL A 377 -11.01 -2.31 -18.22
CA VAL A 377 -10.47 -1.44 -19.26
C VAL A 377 -10.22 -2.24 -20.53
N GLN A 378 -10.39 -1.58 -21.67
CA GLN A 378 -9.93 -2.06 -22.96
C GLN A 378 -8.84 -1.12 -23.47
N TYR A 379 -7.73 -1.69 -23.94
CA TYR A 379 -6.56 -0.98 -24.43
C TYR A 379 -6.61 -0.77 -25.95
N THR A 380 -5.73 0.08 -26.47
CA THR A 380 -5.62 0.42 -27.90
C THR A 380 -5.28 -0.78 -28.80
N ASP A 381 -4.63 -1.81 -28.25
CA ASP A 381 -4.32 -3.08 -28.95
C ASP A 381 -5.48 -4.09 -28.96
N GLY A 382 -6.62 -3.76 -28.34
CA GLY A 382 -7.79 -4.62 -28.23
C GLY A 382 -7.81 -5.52 -26.99
N LEU A 383 -6.72 -5.58 -26.19
CA LEU A 383 -6.74 -6.31 -24.92
C LEU A 383 -7.84 -5.74 -24.02
N THR A 384 -8.66 -6.62 -23.44
CA THR A 384 -9.72 -6.24 -22.52
C THR A 384 -9.54 -6.98 -21.21
N LEU A 385 -9.42 -6.24 -20.11
CA LEU A 385 -9.28 -6.78 -18.76
C LEU A 385 -10.53 -6.39 -17.95
N ARG A 386 -11.14 -7.37 -17.29
CA ARG A 386 -12.40 -7.23 -16.54
C ARG A 386 -12.31 -8.04 -15.25
N HIS A 387 -12.79 -7.48 -14.14
CA HIS A 387 -12.74 -8.08 -12.81
C HIS A 387 -14.08 -7.92 -12.10
N GLY A 388 -14.63 -9.02 -11.60
CA GLY A 388 -15.98 -9.11 -11.04
C GLY A 388 -16.98 -9.85 -11.94
N GLY A 389 -18.21 -9.99 -11.46
CA GLY A 389 -19.24 -10.83 -12.07
C GLY A 389 -20.01 -10.19 -13.24
N SER A 390 -20.99 -10.93 -13.75
CA SER A 390 -21.85 -10.50 -14.86
C SER A 390 -23.12 -9.77 -14.42
N GLY A 391 -23.29 -9.50 -13.13
CA GLY A 391 -24.41 -8.75 -12.59
C GLY A 391 -24.46 -7.30 -13.10
N GLY A 392 -25.54 -6.59 -12.74
CA GLY A 392 -25.73 -5.19 -13.08
C GLY A 392 -25.89 -4.89 -14.58
N GLY A 393 -26.05 -3.61 -14.91
CA GLY A 393 -26.03 -3.10 -16.28
C GLY A 393 -24.65 -2.58 -16.66
N GLU A 394 -24.21 -2.84 -17.90
CA GLU A 394 -22.93 -2.32 -18.41
C GLU A 394 -23.04 -0.85 -18.82
N LYS A 395 -22.05 -0.07 -18.42
CA LYS A 395 -21.78 1.28 -18.88
C LYS A 395 -20.33 1.34 -19.32
N ALA A 396 -20.05 2.06 -20.40
CA ALA A 396 -18.70 2.23 -20.89
C ALA A 396 -18.46 3.69 -21.33
N LEU A 397 -17.20 4.10 -21.25
CA LEU A 397 -16.73 5.39 -21.75
C LEU A 397 -15.53 5.15 -22.68
N GLU A 398 -15.70 5.41 -23.97
CA GLU A 398 -14.60 5.45 -24.93
C GLU A 398 -13.82 6.74 -24.79
N LEU A 399 -12.50 6.64 -24.62
CA LEU A 399 -11.60 7.78 -24.47
C LEU A 399 -11.23 8.33 -25.85
N GLY A 400 -11.26 9.66 -25.97
CA GLY A 400 -10.80 10.37 -27.15
C GLY A 400 -9.27 10.47 -27.21
N SER A 401 -8.76 11.09 -28.27
CA SER A 401 -7.35 11.44 -28.37
C SER A 401 -6.94 12.37 -27.23
N ASN A 402 -5.76 12.15 -26.65
CA ASN A 402 -5.24 12.90 -25.50
C ASN A 402 -6.19 12.90 -24.29
N GLU A 403 -6.96 11.82 -24.12
CA GLU A 403 -7.80 11.61 -22.96
C GLU A 403 -7.35 10.40 -22.16
N TRP A 404 -7.25 10.57 -20.85
CA TRP A 404 -6.83 9.53 -19.93
C TRP A 404 -7.62 9.59 -18.63
N ILE A 405 -7.64 8.48 -17.90
CA ILE A 405 -8.25 8.41 -16.57
C ILE A 405 -7.36 9.20 -15.59
N SER A 406 -7.95 10.20 -14.94
CA SER A 406 -7.26 11.09 -14.01
C SER A 406 -7.63 10.84 -12.55
N GLN A 407 -8.82 10.32 -12.30
CA GLN A 407 -9.36 10.15 -10.96
C GLN A 407 -10.38 9.02 -10.91
N THR A 408 -10.40 8.27 -9.81
CA THR A 408 -11.47 7.36 -9.43
C THR A 408 -12.06 7.76 -8.09
N THR A 409 -13.29 7.35 -7.83
CA THR A 409 -13.96 7.48 -6.55
C THR A 409 -14.69 6.18 -6.29
N PHE A 410 -14.43 5.59 -5.13
CA PHE A 410 -15.04 4.33 -4.72
C PHE A 410 -15.71 4.52 -3.36
N CYS A 411 -16.92 4.00 -3.21
CA CYS A 411 -17.58 3.91 -1.92
C CYS A 411 -17.83 2.45 -1.57
N LYS A 412 -17.55 2.07 -0.32
CA LYS A 412 -17.63 0.67 0.12
C LYS A 412 -18.75 0.42 1.13
N GLY A 413 -19.21 -0.83 1.14
CA GLY A 413 -19.79 -1.51 2.30
C GLY A 413 -18.93 -2.75 2.55
N ASN A 414 -19.53 -3.95 2.50
CA ASN A 414 -18.76 -5.21 2.47
C ASN A 414 -18.04 -5.43 1.13
N THR A 415 -18.52 -4.82 0.04
CA THR A 415 -17.91 -4.78 -1.30
C THR A 415 -17.91 -3.33 -1.81
N ILE A 416 -17.45 -3.07 -3.03
CA ILE A 416 -17.58 -1.76 -3.65
C ILE A 416 -19.04 -1.54 -4.08
N HIS A 417 -19.68 -0.56 -3.46
CA HIS A 417 -21.08 -0.22 -3.72
C HIS A 417 -21.23 0.86 -4.79
N TYR A 418 -20.23 1.74 -4.94
CA TYR A 418 -20.23 2.81 -5.95
C TYR A 418 -18.86 2.99 -6.57
N ALA A 419 -18.85 3.26 -7.87
CA ALA A 419 -17.66 3.70 -8.60
C ALA A 419 -18.00 4.91 -9.47
N LYS A 420 -17.08 5.88 -9.50
CA LYS A 420 -17.02 6.97 -10.47
C LYS A 420 -15.61 7.12 -10.99
N ILE A 421 -15.47 7.17 -12.31
CA ILE A 421 -14.19 7.30 -12.99
C ILE A 421 -14.24 8.58 -13.82
N VAL A 422 -13.22 9.42 -13.70
CA VAL A 422 -13.16 10.77 -14.27
C VAL A 422 -11.92 10.92 -15.14
N THR A 423 -12.09 11.44 -16.34
CA THR A 423 -10.99 11.70 -17.28
C THR A 423 -10.37 13.08 -17.07
N ASN A 424 -9.19 13.31 -17.61
CA ASN A 424 -8.55 14.65 -17.62
C ASN A 424 -9.39 15.73 -18.32
N GLN A 425 -10.36 15.34 -19.14
CA GLN A 425 -11.30 16.24 -19.82
C GLN A 425 -12.63 16.41 -19.05
N GLY A 426 -12.71 15.89 -17.82
CA GLY A 426 -13.89 16.00 -16.97
C GLY A 426 -15.06 15.08 -17.37
N ARG A 427 -14.88 14.20 -18.36
CA ARG A 427 -15.89 13.19 -18.71
C ARG A 427 -15.89 12.08 -17.66
N THR A 428 -17.05 11.48 -17.42
CA THR A 428 -17.23 10.52 -16.33
C THR A 428 -18.05 9.30 -16.71
N VAL A 429 -17.70 8.15 -16.12
CA VAL A 429 -18.57 6.96 -16.05
C VAL A 429 -18.77 6.59 -14.58
N SER A 430 -20.00 6.31 -14.18
CA SER A 430 -20.33 5.96 -12.79
C SER A 430 -21.56 5.08 -12.64
N GLY A 431 -21.65 4.36 -11.52
CA GLY A 431 -22.82 3.57 -11.14
C GLY A 431 -22.70 2.97 -9.74
N GLY A 432 -23.79 2.31 -9.30
CA GLY A 432 -23.94 1.83 -7.94
C GLY A 432 -24.53 2.87 -6.98
N ASN A 433 -24.57 2.54 -5.68
CA ASN A 433 -25.11 3.39 -4.62
C ASN A 433 -24.00 3.91 -3.71
N SER A 434 -23.92 5.24 -3.55
CA SER A 434 -22.96 5.85 -2.63
C SER A 434 -23.22 5.39 -1.19
N THR A 435 -22.15 5.28 -0.41
CA THR A 435 -22.20 5.02 1.05
C THR A 435 -21.57 6.19 1.79
N ASN A 436 -21.54 6.10 3.13
CA ASN A 436 -20.83 7.10 3.96
C ASN A 436 -19.30 6.90 3.94
N GLU A 437 -18.82 5.80 3.36
CA GLU A 437 -17.40 5.46 3.27
C GLU A 437 -16.93 5.52 1.82
N CYS A 438 -16.58 6.72 1.39
CA CYS A 438 -16.03 6.98 0.06
C CYS A 438 -14.58 7.45 0.14
N ARG A 439 -13.76 7.01 -0.82
CA ARG A 439 -12.41 7.54 -1.07
C ARG A 439 -12.26 7.99 -2.52
N VAL A 440 -11.52 9.07 -2.70
CA VAL A 440 -11.17 9.63 -4.01
C VAL A 440 -9.70 9.34 -4.25
N PHE A 441 -9.38 8.66 -5.34
CA PHE A 441 -7.99 8.40 -5.75
C PHE A 441 -7.68 9.19 -7.00
N LYS A 442 -6.71 10.09 -6.91
CA LYS A 442 -6.27 10.94 -8.03
C LYS A 442 -4.89 10.48 -8.47
N ALA A 443 -4.67 10.44 -9.79
CA ALA A 443 -3.34 10.16 -10.32
C ALA A 443 -2.38 11.30 -9.91
N PRO A 444 -1.17 11.00 -9.42
CA PRO A 444 -0.15 12.00 -9.13
C PRO A 444 0.24 12.83 -10.34
N SER A 445 0.91 13.95 -10.09
CA SER A 445 1.54 14.76 -11.12
C SER A 445 2.36 13.90 -12.08
N GLY A 446 2.10 14.01 -13.40
CA GLY A 446 2.84 13.27 -14.43
C GLY A 446 2.41 11.81 -14.61
N PHE A 447 1.38 11.33 -13.91
CA PHE A 447 0.86 9.97 -14.04
C PHE A 447 -0.58 9.94 -14.54
N LYS A 448 -0.98 8.81 -15.13
CA LYS A 448 -2.35 8.47 -15.52
C LYS A 448 -2.73 7.10 -14.98
N ILE A 449 -4.02 6.90 -14.68
CA ILE A 449 -4.53 5.57 -14.32
C ILE A 449 -4.67 4.75 -15.60
N ALA A 450 -4.02 3.59 -15.63
CA ALA A 450 -3.93 2.74 -16.81
C ALA A 450 -4.51 1.34 -16.60
N GLY A 451 -4.85 0.96 -15.37
CA GLY A 451 -5.50 -0.31 -15.04
C GLY A 451 -5.86 -0.39 -13.57
N PHE A 452 -6.24 -1.58 -13.11
CA PHE A 452 -6.66 -1.83 -11.74
C PHE A 452 -6.02 -3.08 -11.13
N TRP A 453 -5.98 -3.11 -9.81
CA TRP A 453 -5.61 -4.28 -9.00
C TRP A 453 -6.52 -4.38 -7.78
N GLY A 454 -6.61 -5.55 -7.13
CA GLY A 454 -7.46 -5.73 -5.96
C GLY A 454 -8.00 -7.15 -5.83
N SER A 455 -9.25 -7.29 -5.40
CA SER A 455 -9.95 -8.57 -5.31
C SER A 455 -11.39 -8.49 -5.81
N SER A 456 -11.86 -9.59 -6.40
CA SER A 456 -13.22 -9.68 -6.92
C SER A 456 -13.76 -11.12 -6.91
N GLY A 457 -15.07 -11.25 -6.81
CA GLY A 457 -15.82 -12.50 -7.02
C GLY A 457 -17.00 -12.27 -7.95
N SER A 458 -18.21 -12.51 -7.46
CA SER A 458 -19.43 -12.11 -8.17
C SER A 458 -19.62 -10.58 -8.23
N GLU A 459 -18.98 -9.85 -7.32
CA GLU A 459 -18.93 -8.39 -7.24
C GLU A 459 -17.47 -7.93 -7.13
N LEU A 460 -17.23 -6.63 -7.25
CA LEU A 460 -15.93 -6.03 -6.97
C LEU A 460 -15.77 -5.84 -5.45
N ASP A 461 -14.93 -6.64 -4.82
CA ASP A 461 -14.71 -6.59 -3.37
C ASP A 461 -13.78 -5.43 -2.98
N ARG A 462 -12.64 -5.32 -3.68
CA ARG A 462 -11.57 -4.34 -3.40
C ARG A 462 -10.90 -3.89 -4.68
N VAL A 463 -10.52 -2.62 -4.75
CA VAL A 463 -9.87 -2.03 -5.93
C VAL A 463 -8.86 -0.95 -5.57
N GLY A 464 -7.73 -0.96 -6.25
CA GLY A 464 -6.72 0.09 -6.32
C GLY A 464 -6.36 0.36 -7.79
N ALA A 465 -5.74 1.51 -8.05
CA ALA A 465 -5.35 1.91 -9.41
C ALA A 465 -3.91 1.49 -9.73
N VAL A 466 -3.68 1.06 -10.96
CA VAL A 466 -2.35 0.94 -11.57
C VAL A 466 -2.10 2.22 -12.37
N MET A 467 -0.98 2.89 -12.12
CA MET A 467 -0.65 4.17 -12.73
C MET A 467 0.67 4.08 -13.48
N VAL A 468 0.74 4.75 -14.63
CA VAL A 468 1.94 4.82 -15.47
C VAL A 468 2.22 6.27 -15.84
N PRO A 469 3.46 6.63 -16.25
CA PRO A 469 3.76 7.96 -16.73
C PRO A 469 2.83 8.40 -17.85
N ASN A 470 2.32 9.63 -17.74
CA ASN A 470 1.55 10.28 -18.79
C ASN A 470 2.54 10.91 -19.79
N LYS A 471 2.93 10.14 -20.80
CA LYS A 471 3.82 10.59 -21.89
C LYS A 471 3.07 11.30 -22.99
#